data_AF-A0A9X4QRV0-F1
#
_entry.id   AF-A0A9X4QRV0-F1
#
_cell.length_a   1.000
_cell.length_b   1.000
_cell.length_c   1.000
_cell.angle_alpha   90.00
_cell.angle_beta   90.00
_cell.angle_gamma   90.00
#
_symmetry.space_group_name_H-M   'P 1'
#
loop_
_entity.id
_entity.type
_entity.pdbx_description
1 polymer ?
#
loop_
_entity_poly.entity_id
_entity_poly.type
_entity_poly.pdbx_seq_one_letter_code
_entity_poly.pdbx_strand_id
1 'polypeptide(L)' 'MSMAIKYVGLDVSKSKIAVAFADEGRGEARYFGVIEHSKEAVLKLLQRLASSG' A
#
# COMPACT_ATOMS: atom_id res chain seq x y z
N MET A 1 -17.34 -9.63 10.55
CA MET A 1 -15.90 -9.39 10.34
C MET A 1 -15.63 -9.62 8.87
N SER A 2 -15.71 -8.56 8.05
CA SER A 2 -15.51 -8.68 6.61
C SER A 2 -14.01 -8.66 6.34
N MET A 3 -13.48 -9.78 5.88
CA MET A 3 -12.05 -9.90 5.58
C MET A 3 -11.82 -9.33 4.18
N ALA A 4 -11.39 -8.07 4.09
CA ALA A 4 -11.03 -7.44 2.81
C ALA A 4 -9.58 -7.77 2.45
N ILE A 5 -9.37 -8.63 1.46
CA ILE A 5 -8.04 -8.94 0.93
C ILE A 5 -7.68 -7.86 -0.09
N LYS A 6 -6.71 -7.01 0.26
CA LYS A 6 -6.15 -6.00 -0.64
C LYS A 6 -4.71 -6.40 -0.99
N TYR A 7 -4.39 -6.40 -2.27
CA TYR A 7 -3.05 -6.66 -2.77
C TYR A 7 -2.27 -5.36 -2.80
N VAL A 8 -1.07 -5.36 -2.21
CA VAL A 8 -0.21 -4.18 -2.13
C VAL A 8 1.05 -4.41 -2.96
N GLY A 9 1.22 -3.62 -4.02
CA GLY A 9 2.47 -3.55 -4.77
C GLY A 9 3.43 -2.57 -4.10
N LEU A 10 4.64 -3.01 -3.80
CA LEU A 10 5.72 -2.21 -3.21
C LEU A 10 6.91 -2.19 -4.16
N ASP A 11 7.11 -1.09 -4.88
CA ASP A 11 8.31 -0.89 -5.69
C ASP A 11 9.32 -0.06 -4.89
N VAL A 12 10.42 -0.69 -4.50
CA VAL A 12 11.38 -0.16 -3.53
C VAL A 12 12.62 0.34 -4.26
N SER A 13 12.86 1.66 -4.22
CA SER A 13 14.05 2.31 -4.76
C SER A 13 14.94 2.86 -3.65
N LYS A 14 16.19 3.24 -3.97
CA LYS A 14 17.20 3.72 -3.00
C LYS A 14 16.73 4.83 -2.05
N SER A 15 15.76 5.64 -2.44
CA SER A 15 15.28 6.77 -1.62
C SER A 15 13.76 6.80 -1.40
N LYS A 16 12.99 6.10 -2.24
CA LYS A 16 11.53 6.15 -2.23
C LYS A 16 10.94 4.78 -2.51
N ILE A 17 9.74 4.53 -2.01
CA ILE A 17 8.97 3.32 -2.25
C ILE A 17 7.65 3.74 -2.89
N ALA A 18 7.39 3.30 -4.11
CA ALA A 18 6.11 3.48 -4.77
C ALA A 18 5.13 2.40 -4.31
N VAL A 19 3.92 2.81 -3.97
CA VAL A 19 2.88 1.94 -3.42
C VAL A 19 1.66 1.96 -4.33
N ALA A 20 1.19 0.78 -4.68
CA ALA A 20 -0.04 0.56 -5.42
C ALA A 20 -0.95 -0.43 -4.69
N PHE A 21 -2.26 -0.23 -4.78
CA PHE A 21 -3.27 -1.11 -4.17
C PHE A 21 -4.16 -1.71 -5.24
N ALA A 22 -4.40 -3.00 -5.16
CA ALA A 22 -5.43 -3.69 -5.95
C ALA A 22 -6.42 -4.36 -5.00
N ASP A 23 -7.70 -4.28 -5.36
CA ASP A 23 -8.76 -4.98 -4.66
C ASP A 23 -8.85 -6.45 -5.11
N GLU A 24 -9.62 -7.28 -4.42
CA GLU A 24 -9.76 -8.68 -4.77
C GLU A 24 -10.49 -8.83 -6.11
N GLY A 25 -9.79 -9.31 -7.15
CA GLY A 25 -10.32 -9.52 -8.49
C GLY A 25 -9.38 -9.04 -9.61
N ARG A 26 -9.88 -9.00 -10.85
CA ARG A 26 -9.17 -8.42 -12.01
C ARG A 26 -9.30 -6.89 -12.07
N GLY A 27 -9.21 -6.22 -10.93
CA GLY A 27 -9.21 -4.76 -10.86
C GLY A 27 -7.84 -4.19 -11.25
N GLU A 28 -7.83 -2.98 -11.82
CA GLU A 28 -6.59 -2.25 -12.03
C GLU A 28 -5.97 -1.84 -10.70
N ALA A 29 -4.66 -2.03 -10.55
CA ALA A 29 -3.92 -1.54 -9.39
C ALA A 29 -3.96 0.00 -9.38
N ARG A 30 -4.58 0.57 -8.34
CA ARG A 30 -4.58 2.01 -8.10
C ARG A 30 -3.27 2.43 -7.48
N TYR A 31 -2.55 3.28 -8.20
CA TYR A 31 -1.39 3.96 -7.64
C TYR A 31 -1.83 4.83 -6.45
N PHE A 32 -1.25 4.58 -5.29
CA PHE A 32 -1.57 5.31 -4.07
C PHE A 32 -0.62 6.47 -3.82
N GLY A 33 0.66 6.28 -4.14
CA GLY A 33 1.66 7.32 -3.96
C GLY A 33 3.06 6.76 -3.77
N VAL A 34 3.97 7.64 -3.42
CA VAL A 34 5.34 7.31 -3.02
C VAL A 34 5.55 7.69 -1.57
N ILE A 35 6.17 6.79 -0.82
CA ILE A 35 6.65 7.03 0.54
C ILE A 35 8.18 7.10 0.53
N GLU A 36 8.76 7.72 1.54
CA GLU A 36 10.22 7.66 1.74
C GLU A 36 10.65 6.24 2.11
N HIS A 37 11.88 5.87 1.75
CA HIS A 37 12.49 4.59 2.09
C HIS A 37 12.87 4.53 3.59
N SER A 38 11.86 4.62 4.47
CA SER A 38 11.99 4.52 5.93
C SER A 38 10.91 3.59 6.49
N LYS A 39 11.28 2.85 7.55
CA LYS A 39 10.39 1.92 8.26
C LYS A 39 9.16 2.64 8.82
N GLU A 40 9.33 3.87 9.29
CA GLU A 40 8.25 4.70 9.84
C GLU A 40 7.21 5.05 8.79
N ALA A 41 7.65 5.35 7.56
CA ALA A 41 6.78 5.70 6.45
C ALA A 41 5.91 4.50 6.03
N VAL A 42 6.50 3.30 6.00
CA VAL A 42 5.78 2.04 5.74
C VAL A 42 4.76 1.76 6.85
N LEU A 43 5.14 1.92 8.11
CA LEU A 43 4.24 1.78 9.26
C LEU A 43 3.05 2.74 9.21
N LYS A 44 3.29 4.00 8.84
CA LYS A 44 2.22 5.01 8.66
C LYS A 44 1.26 4.61 7.53
N LEU A 45 1.79 4.05 6.45
CA LEU A 45 1.01 3.59 5.32
C LEU A 45 0.14 2.38 5.69
N LEU A 46 0.70 1.40 6.40
CA LEU A 46 -0.05 0.25 6.94
C LEU A 46 -1.14 0.68 7.92
N GLN A 47 -0.88 1.65 8.80
CA GLN A 47 -1.90 2.19 9.71
C GLN A 47 -3.05 2.85 8.94
N ARG A 48 -2.75 3.63 7.89
CA ARG A 48 -3.79 4.23 7.03
C ARG A 48 -4.64 3.17 6.33
N LEU A 49 -4.03 2.06 5.91
CA LEU A 49 -4.74 0.94 5.31
C LEU A 49 -5.62 0.21 6.32
N ALA A 50 -5.09 -0.04 7.52
CA ALA A 50 -5.83 -0.69 8.59
C ALA A 50 -7.03 0.15 9.07
N SER A 51 -6.92 1.48 9.07
CA SER A 51 -8.05 2.37 9.42
C SER A 51 -9.08 2.58 8.31
N SER A 52 -8.78 2.21 7.06
CA SER A 52 -9.72 2.31 5.92
C SER A 52 -10.36 0.95 5.55
N GLY A 53 -10.31 -0.02 6.47
CA GLY A 53 -10.89 -1.36 6.31
C GLY A 53 -12.04 -1.60 7.26
#